data_AF-A0A7Y2HIP5-F1
#
_entry.id   AF-A0A7Y2HIP5-F1
#
_cell.length_a   1.000
_cell.length_b   1.000
_cell.length_c   1.000
_cell.angle_alpha   90.00
_cell.angle_beta   90.00
_cell.angle_gamma   90.00
#
_symmetry.space_group_name_H-M   'P 1'
#
loop_
_entity.id
_entity.type
_entity.pdbx_description
1 polymer ?
#
loop_
_entity_poly.entity_id
_entity_poly.type
_entity_poly.pdbx_seq_one_letter_code
_entity_poly.pdbx_strand_id
1 'polypeptide(L)'
;KRKSGTIASGYDANMILLDKNPLEDISNTKAINTVISQGRIFNRELLDQILASVKEANDRSRKVDISQYIPEKEVPLLSNNLE
;
A
#
# COMPACT_ATOMS: atom_id res chain seq x y z
N LYS A 1 11.56 -22.72 -11.80
CA LYS A 1 10.66 -21.68 -12.38
C LYS A 1 10.27 -20.73 -11.26
N ARG A 2 10.22 -19.42 -11.51
CA ARG A 2 9.65 -18.46 -10.54
C ARG A 2 8.12 -18.65 -10.48
N LYS A 3 7.53 -18.54 -9.30
CA LYS A 3 6.09 -18.72 -9.04
C LYS A 3 5.37 -17.39 -8.77
N SER A 4 5.90 -16.28 -9.29
CA SER A 4 5.41 -14.92 -9.07
C SER A 4 5.00 -14.24 -10.38
N GLY A 5 4.18 -13.19 -10.30
CA GLY A 5 3.74 -12.38 -11.44
C GLY A 5 2.58 -12.95 -12.26
N THR A 6 2.05 -14.11 -11.87
CA THR A 6 0.90 -14.75 -12.52
C THR A 6 -0.10 -15.22 -11.46
N ILE A 7 -1.39 -15.02 -11.73
CA ILE A 7 -2.49 -15.50 -10.90
C ILE A 7 -2.88 -16.89 -11.40
N ALA A 8 -2.39 -17.94 -10.73
CA ALA A 8 -2.70 -19.32 -11.08
C ALA A 8 -2.55 -20.25 -9.85
N SER A 9 -3.21 -21.41 -9.89
CA SER A 9 -3.05 -22.42 -8.83
C SER A 9 -1.60 -22.91 -8.76
N GLY A 10 -1.09 -23.10 -7.54
CA GLY A 10 0.28 -23.52 -7.27
C GLY A 10 1.34 -22.41 -7.33
N TYR A 11 0.93 -21.15 -7.53
CA TYR A 11 1.77 -19.95 -7.50
C TYR A 11 1.73 -19.26 -6.13
N ASP A 12 2.67 -18.34 -5.91
CA ASP A 12 2.73 -17.57 -4.67
C ASP A 12 1.52 -16.62 -4.58
N ALA A 13 0.81 -16.65 -3.44
CA ALA A 13 -0.34 -15.80 -3.18
C ALA A 13 0.08 -14.37 -2.83
N ASN A 14 0.69 -13.68 -3.80
CA ASN A 14 1.12 -12.29 -3.73
C ASN A 14 0.33 -11.47 -4.76
N MET A 15 -0.66 -10.71 -4.29
CA MET A 15 -1.65 -10.04 -5.13
C MET A 15 -2.11 -8.73 -4.49
N ILE A 16 -2.68 -7.83 -5.30
CA ILE A 16 -3.32 -6.60 -4.84
C ILE A 16 -4.72 -6.50 -5.44
N LEU A 17 -5.63 -5.89 -4.69
CA LEU A 17 -6.95 -5.47 -5.18
C LEU A 17 -6.98 -3.94 -5.23
N LEU A 18 -7.48 -3.39 -6.34
CA LEU A 18 -7.55 -1.96 -6.57
C LEU A 18 -9.01 -1.50 -6.55
N ASP A 19 -9.27 -0.31 -6.02
CA ASP A 19 -10.60 0.32 -6.05
C ASP A 19 -10.93 0.93 -7.43
N LYS A 20 -9.91 1.10 -8.28
CA LYS A 20 -10.03 1.74 -9.59
C LYS A 20 -9.40 0.91 -10.69
N ASN A 21 -9.91 1.05 -11.90
CA ASN A 21 -9.45 0.30 -13.07
C ASN A 21 -8.09 0.84 -13.58
N PRO A 22 -7.00 0.06 -13.52
CA PRO A 22 -5.69 0.49 -14.00
C PRO A 22 -5.57 0.52 -15.53
N LEU A 23 -6.52 -0.08 -16.27
CA LEU A 23 -6.54 -0.04 -17.73
C LEU A 23 -7.07 1.29 -18.28
N GLU A 24 -7.85 2.02 -17.48
CA GLU A 24 -8.33 3.37 -17.82
C GLU A 24 -7.25 4.43 -17.59
N ASP A 25 -6.56 4.33 -16.45
CA ASP A 25 -5.43 5.19 -16.11
C ASP A 25 -4.45 4.38 -15.24
N ILE A 26 -3.19 4.31 -15.67
CA ILE A 26 -2.13 3.61 -14.94
C ILE A 26 -1.91 4.18 -13.53
N SER A 27 -2.27 5.44 -13.28
CA SER A 27 -2.21 6.07 -11.96
C SER A 27 -3.12 5.37 -10.94
N ASN A 28 -4.18 4.68 -11.39
CA ASN A 28 -5.10 3.91 -10.56
C ASN A 28 -4.43 2.68 -9.91
N THR A 29 -3.21 2.30 -10.32
CA THR A 29 -2.39 1.31 -9.58
C THR A 29 -2.08 1.74 -8.14
N LYS A 30 -2.21 3.03 -7.81
CA LYS A 30 -2.08 3.57 -6.46
C LYS A 30 -3.35 3.43 -5.61
N ALA A 31 -4.49 3.11 -6.20
CA ALA A 31 -5.76 2.94 -5.50
C ALA A 31 -5.86 1.55 -4.83
N ILE A 32 -4.86 1.20 -4.01
CA ILE A 32 -4.74 -0.12 -3.38
C ILE A 32 -5.71 -0.23 -2.21
N ASN A 33 -6.68 -1.13 -2.35
CA ASN A 33 -7.65 -1.48 -1.32
C ASN A 33 -7.12 -2.57 -0.39
N THR A 34 -6.62 -3.66 -0.96
CA THR A 34 -6.20 -4.86 -0.23
C THR A 34 -4.89 -5.38 -0.79
N VAL A 35 -4.00 -5.80 0.10
CA VAL A 35 -2.78 -6.52 -0.23
C VAL A 35 -2.91 -7.95 0.28
N ILE A 36 -2.61 -8.92 -0.57
CA ILE A 36 -2.48 -10.33 -0.19
C ILE A 36 -1.01 -10.67 -0.34
N SER A 37 -0.35 -11.04 0.76
CA SER A 37 1.07 -11.42 0.74
C SER A 37 1.27 -12.75 1.42
N GLN A 38 1.86 -13.70 0.69
CA GLN A 38 2.04 -15.08 1.16
C GLN A 38 0.75 -15.70 1.73
N GLY A 39 -0.39 -15.38 1.11
CA GLY A 39 -1.72 -15.84 1.53
C GLY A 39 -2.33 -15.12 2.73
N ARG A 40 -1.65 -14.11 3.31
CA ARG A 40 -2.20 -13.26 4.37
C ARG A 40 -2.88 -12.04 3.77
N ILE A 41 -4.06 -11.70 4.27
CA ILE A 41 -4.85 -10.56 3.81
C ILE A 41 -4.56 -9.34 4.69
N PHE A 42 -4.28 -8.22 4.05
CA PHE A 42 -4.12 -6.91 4.66
C PHE A 42 -5.11 -5.95 3.99
N ASN A 43 -6.19 -5.64 4.70
CA ASN A 43 -7.21 -4.71 4.22
C ASN A 43 -6.75 -3.26 4.38
N ARG A 44 -7.51 -2.32 3.81
CA ARG A 44 -7.20 -0.88 3.83
C ARG A 44 -6.93 -0.34 5.23
N GLU A 45 -7.82 -0.65 6.16
CA GLU A 45 -7.72 -0.20 7.55
C GLU A 45 -6.43 -0.67 8.23
N LEU A 46 -6.08 -1.95 8.10
CA LEU A 46 -4.84 -2.50 8.66
C LEU A 46 -3.60 -1.89 7.99
N LEU A 47 -3.64 -1.67 6.67
CA LEU A 47 -2.54 -1.03 5.94
C LEU A 47 -2.31 0.41 6.43
N ASP A 48 -3.39 1.15 6.68
CA ASP A 48 -3.32 2.50 7.25
C ASP A 48 -2.74 2.50 8.66
N GLN A 49 -3.19 1.57 9.53
CA GLN A 49 -2.66 1.42 10.88
C GLN A 49 -1.16 1.09 10.89
N ILE A 50 -0.72 0.16 10.02
CA ILE A 50 0.70 -0.20 9.88
C ILE A 50 1.50 1.03 9.42
N LEU A 51 1.02 1.75 8.40
CA LEU A 51 1.70 2.93 7.88
C LEU A 51 1.85 4.02 8.95
N ALA A 52 0.77 4.31 9.69
CA ALA A 52 0.79 5.28 10.78
C ALA A 52 1.80 4.89 11.87
N SER A 53 1.79 3.62 12.29
CA SER A 53 2.71 3.09 13.30
C SER A 53 4.18 3.20 12.88
N VAL A 54 4.47 2.90 11.61
CA VAL A 54 5.82 2.99 11.06
C VAL A 54 6.29 4.45 10.95
N LYS A 55 5.42 5.36 10.50
CA LYS A 55 5.73 6.80 10.44
C LYS A 55 6.11 7.32 11.83
N GLU A 56 5.27 7.06 12.83
CA GLU A 56 5.49 7.50 14.20
C GLU A 56 6.80 6.94 14.78
N ALA A 57 7.07 5.65 14.58
CA ALA A 57 8.32 5.03 15.02
C ALA A 57 9.55 5.62 14.31
N ASN A 58 9.43 5.93 13.02
CA ASN A 58 10.50 6.55 12.25
C ASN A 58 10.78 7.98 12.74
N ASP A 59 9.75 8.78 12.95
CA ASP A 59 9.88 10.17 13.42
C ASP A 59 10.51 10.26 14.81
N ARG A 60 10.13 9.36 15.74
CA ARG A 60 10.76 9.29 17.07
C ARG A 60 12.24 8.91 17.03
N SER A 61 12.64 8.10 16.04
CA SER A 61 14.00 7.52 15.98
C SER A 61 14.97 8.37 15.15
N ARG A 62 14.45 9.28 14.30
CA ARG A 62 15.25 10.00 13.31
C ARG A 62 16.14 11.05 13.99
N LYS A 63 17.39 11.15 13.55
CA LYS A 63 18.38 12.15 14.01
C LYS A 63 18.79 13.15 12.91
N VAL A 64 18.35 12.92 11.69
CA VAL A 64 18.68 13.71 10.50
C VAL A 64 17.38 14.22 9.88
N ASP A 65 17.32 15.50 9.55
CA ASP A 65 16.18 16.06 8.85
C ASP A 65 16.14 15.54 7.40
N ILE A 66 14.98 15.01 7.00
CA ILE A 66 14.72 14.48 5.67
C ILE A 66 13.53 15.18 5.00
N SER A 67 13.08 16.32 5.53
CA SER A 67 11.91 17.05 5.04
C SER A 67 12.01 17.36 3.53
N GLN A 68 13.22 17.57 3.02
CA GLN A 68 13.49 17.77 1.59
C GLN A 68 13.16 16.56 0.69
N TYR A 69 13.03 15.36 1.26
CA TYR A 69 12.72 14.11 0.55
C TYR A 69 11.28 13.65 0.77
N ILE A 70 10.54 14.32 1.66
CA ILE A 70 9.12 14.05 1.85
C ILE A 70 8.38 14.70 0.66
N PRO A 71 7.63 13.92 -0.15
CA PRO A 71 6.91 14.49 -1.27
C PRO A 71 5.89 15.54 -0.79
N GLU A 72 5.85 16.71 -1.45
CA GLU A 72 5.01 17.86 -1.09
C GLU A 72 3.50 17.54 -1.01
N LYS A 73 3.06 16.51 -1.75
CA LYS A 73 1.74 15.94 -1.56
C LYS A 73 1.86 14.88 -0.48
N GLU A 74 1.32 15.16 0.70
CA GLU A 74 0.93 14.09 1.62
C GLU A 74 0.31 12.99 0.77
N VAL A 75 0.86 11.78 0.82
CA VAL A 75 0.14 10.61 0.34
C VAL A 75 -1.17 10.67 1.12
N PRO A 76 -2.32 10.95 0.48
CA PRO A 76 -3.56 11.07 1.21
C PRO A 76 -3.65 9.76 1.98
N LEU A 77 -3.67 9.86 3.32
CA LEU A 77 -4.30 8.81 4.09
C LEU A 77 -5.64 8.65 3.38
N LEU A 78 -5.92 7.47 2.84
CA LEU A 78 -7.18 7.18 2.17
C LEU A 78 -8.24 7.26 3.27
N SER A 79 -8.55 8.51 3.62
CA SER A 79 -9.57 8.91 4.54
C SER A 79 -10.81 8.44 3.84
N ASN A 80 -11.37 7.37 4.38
CA ASN A 80 -12.70 6.92 4.07
C ASN A 80 -13.58 8.16 4.05
N ASN A 81 -13.99 8.55 2.85
CA ASN A 81 -15.17 9.35 2.65
C ASN A 81 -16.34 8.47 3.13
N LEU A 82 -16.63 8.57 4.42
CA LEU A 82 -17.95 8.28 4.96
C LEU A 82 -18.72 9.61 4.92
N GLU A 83 -19.26 9.92 3.75
CA GLU A 83 -20.60 10.49 3.62
C GLU A 83 -21.44 9.50 2.81
#